data_AF-A0A847YVN3-F1
#
_entry.id   AF-A0A847YVN3-F1
#
_cell.length_a   1.000
_cell.length_b   1.000
_cell.length_c   1.000
_cell.angle_alpha   90.00
_cell.angle_beta   90.00
_cell.angle_gamma   90.00
#
_symmetry.space_group_name_H-M   'P 1'
#
loop_
_entity.id
_entity.type
_entity.pdbx_description
1 polymer ?
#
loop_
_entity_poly.entity_id
_entity_poly.type
_entity_poly.pdbx_seq_one_letter_code
_entity_poly.pdbx_strand_id
1 'polypeptide(L)'
;MRKANVCKKLEVAKSMKINIEDIQTTAAEFKKASEDTEDMIVRLQQAVKKLEESWEDAGQQTFYKYYQEWHTHISGFSQLLEVIGTELDAIAARYMEADGDITNQSER
;
A
#
# COMPACT_ATOMS: atom_id res chain seq x y z
N MET A 1 23.87 -40.32 8.62
CA MET A 1 24.11 -38.89 8.30
C MET A 1 22.91 -38.14 7.69
N ARG A 2 21.73 -38.75 7.46
CA ARG A 2 20.56 -38.06 6.85
C ARG A 2 19.78 -37.11 7.78
N LYS A 3 19.87 -37.26 9.10
CA LYS A 3 19.08 -36.47 10.08
C LYS A 3 19.52 -35.00 10.23
N ALA A 4 20.80 -34.70 9.98
CA ALA A 4 21.34 -33.34 10.14
C ALA A 4 20.85 -32.35 9.05
N ASN A 5 20.63 -32.83 7.83
CA ASN A 5 20.16 -31.98 6.72
C ASN A 5 18.67 -31.63 6.81
N VAL A 6 17.85 -32.50 7.43
CA VAL A 6 16.41 -32.24 7.63
C VAL A 6 16.19 -31.19 8.72
N CYS A 7 16.95 -31.24 9.82
CA CYS A 7 16.90 -30.23 10.88
C CYS A 7 17.25 -28.83 10.38
N LYS A 8 18.27 -28.70 9.51
CA LYS A 8 18.68 -27.40 8.97
C LYS A 8 17.64 -26.79 8.03
N LYS A 9 16.93 -27.63 7.24
CA LYS A 9 15.85 -27.16 6.35
C LYS A 9 14.62 -26.68 7.13
N LEU A 10 14.36 -27.28 8.30
CA LEU A 10 13.29 -26.89 9.21
C LEU A 10 13.58 -25.59 10.01
N GLU A 11 14.85 -25.25 10.25
CA GLU A 11 15.22 -24.01 10.94
C GLU A 11 15.14 -22.77 10.06
N VAL A 12 15.47 -22.87 8.77
CA VAL A 12 15.38 -21.75 7.81
C VAL A 12 13.91 -21.35 7.56
N ALA A 13 13.00 -22.32 7.52
CA ALA A 13 11.55 -22.08 7.41
C ALA A 13 10.95 -21.36 8.64
N LYS A 14 11.65 -21.38 9.79
CA LYS A 14 11.14 -20.83 11.07
C LYS A 14 11.60 -19.40 11.33
N SER A 15 12.66 -18.90 10.68
CA SER A 15 13.21 -17.55 10.91
C SER A 15 12.61 -16.46 10.03
N MET A 16 11.79 -16.81 9.04
CA MET A 16 11.09 -15.87 8.16
C MET A 16 9.60 -15.86 8.52
N LYS A 17 9.32 -15.36 9.73
CA LYS A 17 8.04 -15.54 10.41
C LYS A 17 7.14 -14.31 10.34
N ILE A 18 7.26 -13.50 9.29
CA ILE A 18 6.12 -12.66 8.90
C ILE A 18 5.16 -13.64 8.21
N ASN A 19 3.95 -13.79 8.75
CA ASN A 19 2.93 -14.62 8.09
C ASN A 19 2.59 -13.96 6.75
N ILE A 20 2.46 -14.73 5.66
CA ILE A 20 2.06 -14.19 4.35
C ILE A 20 0.72 -13.44 4.49
N GLU A 21 -0.15 -13.94 5.36
CA GLU A 21 -1.40 -13.28 5.74
C GLU A 21 -1.19 -11.90 6.39
N ASP A 22 -0.14 -11.73 7.20
CA ASP A 22 0.19 -10.42 7.78
C ASP A 22 0.63 -9.44 6.68
N ILE A 23 1.43 -9.89 5.70
CA ILE A 23 1.86 -9.06 4.56
C ILE A 23 0.65 -8.62 3.74
N GLN A 24 -0.25 -9.55 3.43
CA GLN A 24 -1.47 -9.27 2.67
C GLN A 24 -2.41 -8.34 3.44
N THR A 25 -2.52 -8.53 4.76
CA THR A 25 -3.31 -7.63 5.62
C THR A 25 -2.74 -6.21 5.59
N THR A 26 -1.43 -6.06 5.76
CA THR A 26 -0.77 -4.75 5.66
C THR A 26 -0.91 -4.15 4.25
N ALA A 27 -0.77 -4.95 3.19
CA ALA A 27 -1.00 -4.50 1.81
C ALA A 27 -2.40 -3.90 1.65
N ALA A 28 -3.43 -4.59 2.14
CA ALA A 28 -4.81 -4.12 2.12
C ALA A 28 -5.01 -2.83 2.91
N GLU A 29 -4.35 -2.66 4.06
CA GLU A 29 -4.39 -1.41 4.84
C GLU A 29 -3.80 -0.22 4.06
N PHE A 30 -2.68 -0.40 3.37
CA PHE A 30 -2.07 0.65 2.54
C PHE A 30 -2.97 1.05 1.37
N LYS A 31 -3.54 0.07 0.66
CA LYS A 31 -4.50 0.32 -0.43
C LYS A 31 -5.74 1.02 0.07
N LYS A 32 -6.27 0.58 1.23
CA LYS A 32 -7.44 1.21 1.83
C LYS A 32 -7.18 2.66 2.22
N ALA A 33 -6.00 2.94 2.80
CA ALA A 33 -5.60 4.30 3.13
C ALA A 33 -5.43 5.18 1.87
N SER A 34 -5.00 4.60 0.74
CA SER A 34 -5.00 5.29 -0.56
C SER A 34 -6.42 5.67 -0.98
N GLU A 35 -7.34 4.71 -1.05
CA GLU A 35 -8.75 4.95 -1.41
C GLU A 35 -9.40 6.02 -0.52
N ASP A 36 -9.23 5.92 0.79
CA ASP A 36 -9.80 6.88 1.75
C ASP A 36 -9.20 8.28 1.57
N THR A 37 -7.93 8.37 1.15
CA THR A 37 -7.28 9.63 0.80
C THR A 37 -7.84 10.23 -0.48
N GLU A 38 -8.09 9.42 -1.51
CA GLU A 38 -8.72 9.87 -2.76
C GLU A 38 -10.14 10.39 -2.53
N ASP A 39 -10.94 9.68 -1.74
CA ASP A 39 -12.29 10.09 -1.35
C ASP A 39 -12.27 11.43 -0.60
N MET A 40 -11.30 11.63 0.30
CA MET A 40 -11.10 12.89 0.98
C MET A 40 -10.75 14.02 0.01
N ILE A 41 -9.86 13.78 -0.96
CA ILE A 41 -9.48 14.76 -1.99
C ILE A 41 -10.71 15.21 -2.77
N VAL A 42 -11.52 14.27 -3.26
CA VAL A 42 -12.74 14.55 -4.04
C VAL A 42 -13.73 15.40 -3.22
N ARG A 43 -13.93 15.05 -1.95
CA ARG A 43 -14.81 15.83 -1.06
C ARG A 43 -14.31 17.27 -0.86
N LEU A 44 -13.01 17.45 -0.66
CA LEU A 44 -12.41 18.78 -0.48
C LEU A 44 -12.49 19.61 -1.76
N GLN A 45 -12.26 19.01 -2.94
CA GLN A 45 -12.43 19.68 -4.23
C GLN A 45 -13.87 20.21 -4.41
N GLN A 46 -14.87 19.39 -4.08
CA GLN A 46 -16.27 19.81 -4.15
C GLN A 46 -16.58 20.95 -3.18
N ALA A 47 -16.02 20.93 -1.98
CA ALA A 47 -16.19 22.00 -1.01
C ALA A 47 -15.55 23.32 -1.48
N VAL A 48 -14.34 23.25 -2.03
CA VAL A 48 -13.62 24.41 -2.59
C VAL A 48 -14.38 25.01 -3.78
N LYS A 49 -14.87 24.17 -4.70
CA LYS A 49 -15.64 24.63 -5.86
C LYS A 49 -16.91 25.41 -5.44
N LYS A 50 -17.63 24.92 -4.42
CA LYS A 50 -18.81 25.62 -3.87
C LYS A 50 -18.43 26.95 -3.24
N LEU A 51 -17.27 27.02 -2.57
CA LEU A 51 -16.76 28.24 -1.98
C LEU A 51 -16.40 29.27 -3.07
N GLU A 52 -15.82 28.83 -4.19
CA GLU A 52 -15.48 29.67 -5.35
C GLU A 52 -16.66 30.50 -5.86
N GLU A 53 -17.83 29.87 -5.97
CA GLU A 53 -19.04 30.47 -6.52
C GLU A 53 -19.55 31.64 -5.67
N SER A 54 -19.09 31.75 -4.41
CA SER A 54 -19.54 32.75 -3.43
C SER A 54 -18.45 33.70 -2.95
N TRP A 55 -17.19 33.50 -3.38
CA TRP A 55 -16.03 34.20 -2.82
C TRP A 55 -15.29 35.01 -3.90
N GLU A 56 -15.51 36.33 -3.93
CA GLU A 56 -15.00 37.24 -4.97
C GLU A 56 -13.93 38.25 -4.48
N ASP A 57 -13.15 37.93 -3.44
CA ASP A 57 -12.14 38.85 -2.90
C ASP A 57 -10.68 38.48 -3.25
N ALA A 58 -9.75 39.39 -2.93
CA ALA A 58 -8.31 39.20 -3.22
C ALA A 58 -7.67 38.02 -2.45
N GLY A 59 -8.28 37.55 -1.36
CA GLY A 59 -7.86 36.36 -0.62
C GLY A 59 -8.09 35.06 -1.38
N GLN A 60 -9.05 35.05 -2.32
CA GLN A 60 -9.37 33.91 -3.17
C GLN A 60 -8.13 33.38 -3.91
N GLN A 61 -7.38 34.24 -4.61
CA GLN A 61 -6.22 33.80 -5.40
C GLN A 61 -5.14 33.13 -4.54
N THR A 62 -4.90 33.68 -3.34
CA THR A 62 -3.90 33.14 -2.42
C THR A 62 -4.33 31.78 -1.86
N PHE A 63 -5.60 31.66 -1.47
CA PHE A 63 -6.17 30.40 -1.03
C PHE A 63 -6.08 29.32 -2.13
N TYR A 64 -6.45 29.64 -3.38
CA TYR A 64 -6.39 28.69 -4.49
C TYR A 64 -4.98 28.20 -4.78
N LYS A 65 -4.00 29.10 -4.72
CA LYS A 65 -2.60 28.70 -4.86
C LYS A 65 -2.20 27.65 -3.81
N TYR A 66 -2.47 27.92 -2.53
CA TYR A 66 -2.15 26.98 -1.46
C TYR A 66 -2.94 25.68 -1.59
N TYR A 67 -4.21 25.76 -1.97
CA TYR A 67 -5.04 24.58 -2.17
C TYR A 67 -4.50 23.69 -3.30
N GLN A 68 -4.08 24.26 -4.42
CA GLN A 68 -3.48 23.52 -5.54
C GLN A 68 -2.16 22.83 -5.15
N GLU A 69 -1.31 23.52 -4.39
CA GLU A 69 -0.07 22.94 -3.84
C GLU A 69 -0.39 21.75 -2.92
N TRP A 70 -1.33 21.93 -2.00
CA TRP A 70 -1.78 20.89 -1.08
C TRP A 70 -2.37 19.69 -1.83
N HIS A 71 -3.26 19.96 -2.79
CA HIS A 71 -3.90 18.96 -3.64
C HIS A 71 -2.87 18.08 -4.35
N THR A 72 -1.81 18.70 -4.89
CA THR A 72 -0.74 17.99 -5.58
C THR A 72 0.01 17.06 -4.62
N HIS A 73 0.38 17.56 -3.42
CA HIS A 73 1.09 16.76 -2.43
C HIS A 73 0.27 15.55 -1.96
N ILE A 74 -1.02 15.77 -1.65
CA ILE A 74 -1.86 14.71 -1.11
C ILE A 74 -2.26 13.67 -2.17
N SER A 75 -2.42 14.09 -3.43
CA SER A 75 -2.60 13.16 -4.54
C SER A 75 -1.38 12.27 -4.74
N GLY A 76 -0.18 12.85 -4.66
CA GLY A 76 1.08 12.08 -4.72
C GLY A 76 1.25 11.12 -3.54
N PHE A 77 0.82 11.53 -2.35
CA PHE A 77 0.82 10.66 -1.17
C PHE A 77 -0.13 9.47 -1.34
N SER A 78 -1.34 9.70 -1.87
CA SER A 78 -2.29 8.63 -2.18
C SER A 78 -1.71 7.58 -3.13
N GLN A 79 -1.06 8.03 -4.20
CA GLN A 79 -0.40 7.16 -5.17
C GLN A 79 0.75 6.36 -4.53
N LEU A 80 1.51 6.98 -3.63
CA LEU A 80 2.58 6.28 -2.90
C LEU A 80 2.02 5.15 -2.01
N LEU A 81 0.90 5.38 -1.34
CA LEU A 81 0.24 4.34 -0.53
C LEU A 81 -0.19 3.14 -1.39
N GLU A 82 -0.78 3.40 -2.57
CA GLU A 82 -1.18 2.34 -3.50
C GLU A 82 0.02 1.53 -4.02
N VAL A 83 1.11 2.23 -4.35
CA VAL A 83 2.35 1.57 -4.78
C VAL A 83 2.90 0.67 -3.66
N ILE A 84 2.93 1.15 -2.42
CA ILE A 84 3.40 0.33 -1.28
C ILE A 84 2.52 -0.91 -1.11
N GLY A 85 1.19 -0.75 -1.15
CA GLY A 85 0.27 -1.89 -1.06
C GLY A 85 0.49 -2.91 -2.19
N THR A 86 0.69 -2.44 -3.42
CA THR A 86 0.97 -3.30 -4.57
C THR A 86 2.30 -4.04 -4.46
N GLU A 87 3.36 -3.39 -3.97
CA GLU A 87 4.65 -4.03 -3.73
C GLU A 87 4.55 -5.10 -2.63
N LEU A 88 3.77 -4.87 -1.57
CA LEU A 88 3.53 -5.86 -0.52
C LEU A 88 2.77 -7.09 -1.05
N ASP A 89 1.78 -6.90 -1.92
CA ASP A 89 1.10 -8.01 -2.60
C ASP A 89 2.06 -8.80 -3.50
N ALA A 90 2.92 -8.11 -4.25
CA ALA A 90 3.91 -8.77 -5.09
C ALA A 90 4.92 -9.57 -4.26
N ILE A 91 5.31 -9.06 -3.09
CA ILE A 91 6.15 -9.78 -2.13
C ILE A 91 5.43 -11.03 -1.63
N ALA A 92 4.17 -10.92 -1.20
CA ALA A 92 3.37 -12.06 -0.73
C ALA A 92 3.22 -13.15 -1.80
N ALA A 93 2.94 -12.76 -3.06
CA ALA A 93 2.83 -13.70 -4.19
C ALA A 93 4.13 -14.50 -4.41
N ARG A 94 5.28 -13.83 -4.37
CA ARG A 94 6.60 -14.48 -4.54
C ARG A 94 6.91 -15.48 -3.44
N TYR A 95 6.45 -15.23 -2.20
CA TYR A 95 6.57 -16.20 -1.11
C TYR A 95 5.69 -17.44 -1.34
N MET A 96 4.45 -17.26 -1.79
CA MET A 96 3.54 -18.36 -2.09
C MET A 96 4.06 -19.25 -3.23
N GLU A 97 4.63 -18.65 -4.27
CA GLU A 97 5.26 -19.37 -5.38
C GLU A 97 6.46 -20.20 -4.90
N ALA A 98 7.33 -19.61 -4.08
CA ALA A 98 8.50 -20.29 -3.53
C ALA A 98 8.12 -21.48 -2.63
N ASP A 99 7.08 -21.34 -1.80
CA ASP A 99 6.59 -22.43 -0.94
C ASP A 99 5.90 -23.55 -1.75
N GLY A 100 5.17 -23.19 -2.82
CA GLY A 100 4.56 -24.14 -3.75
C GLY A 100 5.59 -24.99 -4.51
N ASP A 101 6.70 -24.37 -4.92
CA ASP A 101 7.80 -25.06 -5.61
C ASP A 101 8.59 -26.00 -4.68
N ILE A 102 8.78 -25.62 -3.41
CA ILE A 102 9.42 -26.49 -2.41
C ILE A 102 8.57 -27.74 -2.12
N THR A 103 7.24 -27.60 -2.12
CA THR A 103 6.30 -28.70 -1.89
C THR A 103 6.39 -29.74 -3.02
N ASN A 104 6.36 -29.30 -4.28
CA ASN A 104 6.43 -30.18 -5.45
C ASN A 104 7.78 -30.90 -5.65
N GLN A 105 8.89 -30.34 -5.14
CA GLN A 105 10.20 -30.98 -5.20
C GLN A 105 10.45 -32.01 -4.09
N SER A 106 9.58 -32.08 -3.07
CA SER A 106 9.70 -33.03 -1.96
C SER A 106 8.99 -34.37 -2.21
N GLU A 107 8.16 -34.44 -3.26
CA GLU A 107 7.40 -35.63 -3.66
C GLU A 107 8.03 -36.40 -4.84
N ARG A 108 9.20 -35.97 -5.32
CA ARG A 108 10.05 -36.69 -6.30
C ARG A 108 11.30 -37.24 -5.63
#